data_AF-A0A1Q6RSS4-F1
#
_entry.id   AF-A0A1Q6RSS4-F1
#
_cell.length_a   1.000
_cell.length_b   1.000
_cell.length_c   1.000
_cell.angle_alpha   90.00
_cell.angle_beta   90.00
_cell.angle_gamma   90.00
#
_symmetry.space_group_name_H-M   'P 1'
#
loop_
_entity.id
_entity.type
_entity.pdbx_description
1 polymer ?
#
loop_
_entity_poly.entity_id
_entity_poly.type
_entity_poly.pdbx_seq_one_letter_code
_entity_poly.pdbx_strand_id
1 'polypeptide(L)'
;MRQKIQKKMFEFCYLLELLIYCVIGIAVVILGVRLFLEMINLSVFSGGDKILETILDKAMILAIGVEFIKMLCRHTPETVVEVLLFAIARQLVLVHKSALDILIEVAAIAALFAIRKYLLTKRDERVILYRLIFCVLNYKWVSAEGKIILYSQ
;
A
#
# COMPACT_ATOMS: atom_id res chain seq x y z
N MET A 1 -23.85 -29.60 17.38
CA MET A 1 -22.40 -29.46 17.63
C MET A 1 -21.66 -28.52 16.65
N ARG A 2 -21.96 -28.51 15.34
CA ARG A 2 -21.29 -27.63 14.34
C ARG A 2 -21.32 -26.12 14.67
N GLN A 3 -22.40 -25.63 15.27
CA GLN A 3 -22.59 -24.22 15.64
C GLN A 3 -21.59 -23.69 16.70
N LYS A 4 -21.09 -24.55 17.61
CA LYS A 4 -20.13 -24.13 18.66
C LYS A 4 -18.69 -24.03 18.13
N ILE A 5 -18.34 -24.85 17.13
CA ILE A 5 -17.02 -24.86 16.51
C ILE A 5 -16.84 -23.63 15.61
N GLN A 6 -17.87 -23.28 14.82
CA GLN A 6 -17.80 -22.11 13.94
C GLN A 6 -17.64 -20.80 14.73
N LYS A 7 -18.35 -20.62 15.85
CA LYS A 7 -18.16 -19.44 16.71
C LYS A 7 -16.75 -19.34 17.28
N LYS A 8 -16.15 -20.45 17.74
CA LYS A 8 -14.75 -20.46 18.21
C LYS A 8 -13.75 -20.16 17.08
N MET A 9 -13.99 -20.67 15.87
CA MET A 9 -13.13 -20.39 14.73
C MET A 9 -13.17 -18.90 14.33
N PHE A 10 -14.34 -18.29 14.34
CA PHE A 10 -14.47 -16.85 14.05
C PHE A 10 -13.79 -15.97 15.11
N GLU A 11 -13.93 -16.30 16.40
CA GLU A 11 -13.19 -15.57 17.45
C GLU A 11 -11.68 -15.73 17.33
N PHE A 12 -11.20 -16.93 16.96
CA PHE A 12 -9.77 -17.16 16.76
C PHE A 12 -9.23 -16.40 15.55
N CYS A 13 -9.96 -16.35 14.44
CA CYS A 13 -9.61 -15.50 13.29
C CYS A 13 -9.54 -14.02 13.68
N TYR A 14 -10.50 -13.53 14.46
CA TYR A 14 -10.51 -12.14 14.93
C TYR A 14 -9.30 -11.83 15.83
N LEU A 15 -8.92 -12.76 16.71
CA LEU A 15 -7.72 -12.61 17.54
C LEU A 15 -6.44 -12.55 16.70
N LEU A 16 -6.35 -13.37 15.65
CA LEU A 16 -5.21 -13.34 14.71
C LEU A 16 -5.18 -12.05 13.88
N GLU A 17 -6.33 -11.56 13.43
CA GLU A 17 -6.45 -10.29 12.70
C GLU A 17 -5.93 -9.12 13.56
N LEU A 18 -6.32 -9.07 14.84
CA LEU A 18 -5.84 -8.09 15.80
C LEU A 18 -4.32 -8.21 16.03
N LEU A 19 -3.80 -9.43 16.15
CA LEU A 19 -2.37 -9.68 16.34
C LEU A 19 -1.54 -9.18 15.16
N ILE A 20 -2.00 -9.44 13.93
CA ILE A 20 -1.33 -9.00 12.70
C ILE A 20 -1.29 -7.47 12.64
N TYR A 21 -2.39 -6.80 12.97
CA TYR A 21 -2.43 -5.33 13.05
C TYR A 21 -1.41 -4.78 14.06
N CYS A 22 -1.33 -5.38 15.26
CA CYS A 22 -0.38 -4.94 16.27
C CYS A 22 1.07 -5.09 15.81
N VAL A 23 1.45 -6.24 15.23
CA VAL A 23 2.81 -6.50 14.78
C VAL A 23 3.22 -5.53 13.67
N ILE A 24 2.37 -5.35 12.65
CA ILE A 24 2.69 -4.49 11.51
C ILE A 24 2.66 -3.01 11.93
N GLY A 25 1.72 -2.61 12.78
CA GLY A 25 1.66 -1.26 13.33
C GLY A 25 2.93 -0.90 14.10
N ILE A 26 3.42 -1.78 14.97
CA ILE A 26 4.68 -1.59 15.70
C ILE A 26 5.86 -1.48 14.72
N ALA A 27 5.93 -2.34 13.71
CA ALA A 27 6.99 -2.31 12.71
C ALA A 27 7.04 -0.96 11.96
N VAL A 28 5.89 -0.44 11.53
CA VAL A 28 5.81 0.86 10.83
C VAL A 28 6.20 2.02 11.75
N VAL A 29 5.78 2.00 13.02
CA VAL A 29 6.20 3.02 13.99
C VAL A 29 7.72 3.00 14.20
N ILE A 30 8.32 1.81 14.36
CA ILE A 30 9.77 1.67 14.52
C ILE A 30 10.52 2.20 13.28
N LEU A 31 10.05 1.85 12.08
CA LEU A 31 10.65 2.34 10.82
C LEU A 31 10.53 3.87 10.70
N GLY A 32 9.39 4.44 11.08
CA GLY A 32 9.19 5.89 11.10
C GLY A 32 10.13 6.62 12.06
N VAL A 33 10.29 6.11 13.28
CA VAL A 33 11.24 6.67 14.26
C VAL A 33 12.67 6.56 13.78
N ARG A 34 13.08 5.42 13.21
CA ARG A 34 14.43 5.24 12.64
C ARG A 34 14.72 6.27 11.55
N LEU A 35 13.76 6.48 10.65
CA LEU A 35 13.90 7.46 9.57
C LEU A 35 14.06 8.89 10.11
N PHE A 36 13.27 9.25 11.14
CA PHE A 36 13.37 10.56 11.78
C PHE A 36 14.73 10.79 12.45
N LEU A 37 15.26 9.80 13.17
CA LEU A 37 16.59 9.86 13.78
C LEU A 37 17.70 9.97 12.74
N GLU A 38 17.56 9.24 11.63
CA GLU A 38 18.53 9.25 10.54
C GLU A 38 18.54 10.59 9.78
N MET A 39 17.38 11.22 9.60
CA MET A 39 17.26 12.57 9.06
C MET A 39 18.04 13.60 9.91
N ILE A 40 17.88 13.54 11.24
CA ILE A 40 18.58 14.44 12.16
C ILE A 40 20.10 14.18 12.10
N ASN A 41 20.53 12.93 12.14
CA ASN A 41 21.96 12.58 12.10
C ASN A 41 22.63 12.93 10.76
N LEU A 42 21.97 12.71 9.63
CA LEU A 42 22.53 13.05 8.31
C LEU A 42 22.63 14.57 8.10
N SER A 43 21.66 15.34 8.58
CA SER A 43 21.63 16.81 8.44
C SER A 43 22.84 17.51 9.06
N VAL A 44 23.51 16.84 10.02
CA VAL A 44 24.67 17.37 10.73
C VAL A 44 26.00 17.04 10.02
N PHE A 45 26.05 16.03 9.13
CA PHE A 45 27.32 15.41 8.75
C PHE A 45 27.67 15.38 7.25
N SER A 46 26.74 15.62 6.31
CA SER A 46 27.10 15.47 4.88
C SER A 46 26.20 16.25 3.92
N GLY A 47 26.82 17.11 3.09
CA GLY A 47 26.17 17.80 1.99
C GLY A 47 26.41 17.07 0.66
N GLY A 48 25.38 16.42 0.13
CA GLY A 48 25.43 15.81 -1.20
C GLY A 48 24.15 15.06 -1.59
N ASP A 49 23.93 14.89 -2.89
CA ASP A 49 22.70 14.32 -3.48
C ASP A 49 22.37 12.88 -3.02
N LYS A 50 23.40 12.12 -2.59
CA LYS A 50 23.25 10.75 -2.07
C LYS A 50 22.45 10.67 -0.76
N ILE A 51 22.39 11.76 0.01
CA ILE A 51 21.57 11.86 1.21
C ILE A 51 20.09 11.82 0.83
N LEU A 52 19.72 12.56 -0.21
CA LEU A 52 18.34 12.64 -0.66
C LEU A 52 17.86 11.28 -1.15
N GLU A 53 18.64 10.58 -1.98
CA GLU A 53 18.30 9.24 -2.46
C GLU A 53 18.03 8.25 -1.31
N THR A 54 18.90 8.24 -0.30
CA THR A 54 18.79 7.32 0.86
C THR A 54 17.57 7.63 1.73
N ILE A 55 17.30 8.91 1.99
CA ILE A 55 16.12 9.34 2.76
C ILE A 55 14.84 9.05 1.98
N LEU A 56 14.85 9.31 0.68
CA LEU A 56 13.69 9.09 -0.18
C LEU A 56 13.35 7.61 -0.23
N ASP A 57 14.31 6.72 -0.47
CA ASP A 57 14.09 5.27 -0.48
C ASP A 57 13.44 4.76 0.82
N LYS A 58 14.00 5.15 1.97
CA LYS A 58 13.42 4.79 3.29
C LYS A 58 12.03 5.36 3.51
N ALA A 59 11.77 6.60 3.09
CA ALA A 59 10.46 7.23 3.21
C ALA A 59 9.42 6.55 2.32
N MET A 60 9.88 5.99 1.20
CA MET A 60 9.06 5.31 0.23
C MET A 60 8.66 3.92 0.69
N ILE A 61 9.58 3.17 1.30
CA ILE A 61 9.27 1.92 2.01
C ILE A 61 8.27 2.16 3.14
N LEU A 62 8.46 3.21 3.94
CA LEU A 62 7.57 3.53 5.06
C LEU A 62 6.13 3.82 4.59
N ALA A 63 5.96 4.62 3.54
CA ALA A 63 4.65 4.96 3.02
C ALA A 63 3.92 3.76 2.40
N ILE A 64 4.63 2.83 1.75
CA ILE A 64 4.05 1.55 1.31
C ILE A 64 3.58 0.74 2.52
N GLY A 65 4.34 0.70 3.61
CA GLY A 65 3.94 0.04 4.85
C GLY A 65 2.64 0.61 5.45
N VAL A 66 2.50 1.94 5.45
CA VAL A 66 1.27 2.62 5.93
C VAL A 66 0.07 2.33 5.03
N GLU A 67 0.25 2.35 3.71
CA GLU A 67 -0.77 1.93 2.73
C GLU A 67 -1.22 0.50 2.98
N PHE A 68 -0.26 -0.40 3.19
CA PHE A 68 -0.51 -1.82 3.44
C PHE A 68 -1.29 -2.05 4.74
N ILE A 69 -1.00 -1.32 5.83
CA ILE A 69 -1.81 -1.39 7.06
C ILE A 69 -3.26 -1.00 6.79
N LYS A 70 -3.50 0.14 6.11
CA LYS A 70 -4.87 0.59 5.77
C LYS A 70 -5.60 -0.44 4.91
N MET A 71 -4.86 -1.14 4.06
CA MET A 71 -5.37 -2.18 3.19
C MET A 71 -5.73 -3.46 3.96
N LEU A 72 -4.92 -3.88 4.94
CA LEU A 72 -5.25 -5.02 5.81
C LEU A 72 -6.50 -4.74 6.66
N CYS A 73 -6.69 -3.50 7.10
CA CYS A 73 -7.89 -3.10 7.86
C CYS A 73 -9.16 -3.07 7.00
N ARG A 74 -9.04 -2.96 5.67
CA ARG A 74 -10.17 -3.03 4.74
C ARG A 74 -10.10 -4.37 4.02
N HIS A 75 -10.80 -5.36 4.58
CA HIS A 75 -10.78 -6.77 4.17
C HIS A 75 -11.41 -7.04 2.77
N THR A 76 -11.01 -6.29 1.73
CA THR A 76 -11.50 -6.37 0.36
C THR A 76 -10.33 -6.60 -0.60
N PRO A 77 -10.32 -7.67 -1.42
CA PRO A 77 -9.20 -7.99 -2.31
C PRO A 77 -8.98 -6.97 -3.43
N GLU A 78 -9.95 -6.09 -3.71
CA GLU A 78 -9.78 -5.02 -4.72
C GLU A 78 -8.78 -3.94 -4.31
N THR A 79 -8.60 -3.68 -3.01
CA THR A 79 -7.62 -2.71 -2.53
C THR A 79 -6.17 -3.23 -2.65
N VAL A 80 -5.97 -4.54 -2.80
CA VAL A 80 -4.64 -5.16 -2.95
C VAL A 80 -3.94 -4.69 -4.23
N VAL A 81 -4.68 -4.74 -5.34
CA VAL A 81 -4.15 -4.45 -6.67
C VAL A 81 -3.76 -2.96 -6.76
N GLU A 82 -4.56 -2.07 -6.18
CA GLU A 82 -4.29 -0.63 -6.14
C GLU A 82 -2.99 -0.31 -5.39
N VAL A 83 -2.80 -0.90 -4.20
CA VAL A 83 -1.60 -0.68 -3.38
C VAL A 83 -0.35 -1.28 -4.03
N LEU A 84 -0.47 -2.45 -4.66
CA LEU A 84 0.63 -3.06 -5.42
C LEU A 84 1.04 -2.19 -6.62
N LEU A 85 0.07 -1.66 -7.38
CA LEU A 85 0.34 -0.72 -8.48
C LEU A 85 1.06 0.54 -7.99
N PHE A 86 0.61 1.13 -6.89
CA PHE A 86 1.25 2.29 -6.29
C PHE A 86 2.68 1.99 -5.82
N ALA A 87 2.90 0.82 -5.21
CA ALA A 87 4.22 0.39 -4.75
C ALA A 87 5.21 0.26 -5.92
N ILE A 88 4.80 -0.39 -7.03
CA ILE A 88 5.65 -0.56 -8.21
C ILE A 88 5.90 0.80 -8.89
N ALA A 89 4.87 1.62 -9.09
CA ALA A 89 4.99 2.92 -9.76
C ALA A 89 5.97 3.87 -9.05
N ARG A 90 6.00 3.84 -7.72
CA ARG A 90 6.90 4.65 -6.91
C ARG A 90 8.34 4.11 -6.94
N GLN A 91 8.52 2.79 -6.93
CA GLN A 91 9.83 2.15 -7.08
C GLN A 91 10.48 2.44 -8.44
N LEU A 92 9.67 2.64 -9.48
CA LEU A 92 10.12 3.04 -10.82
C LEU A 92 10.82 4.42 -10.82
N VAL A 93 10.37 5.35 -9.99
CA VAL A 93 10.84 6.75 -9.98
C VAL A 93 12.09 6.94 -9.12
N LEU A 94 12.26 6.13 -8.08
CA LEU A 94 13.28 6.35 -7.04
C LEU A 94 14.66 5.85 -7.37
N VAL A 95 14.75 4.90 -8.29
CA VAL A 95 15.99 4.18 -8.51
C VAL A 95 16.47 4.50 -9.92
N HIS A 96 17.71 4.96 -10.02
CA HIS A 96 18.45 5.02 -11.28
C HIS A 96 18.75 3.58 -11.75
N LYS A 97 17.70 2.87 -12.16
CA LYS A 97 17.79 1.48 -12.61
C LYS A 97 18.25 1.40 -14.06
N SER A 98 18.85 0.26 -14.39
CA SER A 98 19.16 -0.04 -15.78
C SER A 98 17.87 -0.16 -16.59
N ALA A 99 17.93 0.14 -17.89
CA ALA A 99 16.78 0.11 -18.77
C ALA A 99 16.01 -1.23 -18.76
N LEU A 100 16.71 -2.35 -18.47
CA LEU A 100 16.11 -3.67 -18.37
C LEU A 100 15.21 -3.83 -17.13
N ASP A 101 15.61 -3.28 -15.98
CA ASP A 101 14.80 -3.41 -14.76
C ASP A 101 13.50 -2.62 -14.87
N ILE A 102 13.57 -1.43 -15.49
CA ILE A 102 12.40 -0.62 -15.84
C ILE A 102 11.46 -1.41 -16.75
N LEU A 103 11.99 -2.14 -17.73
CA LEU A 103 11.20 -2.97 -18.64
C LEU A 103 10.46 -4.09 -17.88
N ILE A 104 11.12 -4.71 -16.91
CA ILE A 104 10.54 -5.76 -16.06
C ILE A 104 9.43 -5.18 -15.16
N GLU A 105 9.63 -4.00 -14.58
CA GLU A 105 8.61 -3.34 -13.75
C GLU A 105 7.37 -2.94 -14.55
N VAL A 106 7.56 -2.40 -15.76
CA VAL A 106 6.45 -2.08 -16.66
C VAL A 106 5.73 -3.36 -17.11
N ALA A 107 6.47 -4.44 -17.40
CA ALA A 107 5.89 -5.75 -17.70
C ALA A 107 5.09 -6.32 -16.51
N ALA A 108 5.58 -6.14 -15.28
CA ALA A 108 4.88 -6.54 -14.06
C ALA A 108 3.55 -5.77 -13.89
N ILE A 109 3.54 -4.47 -14.14
CA ILE A 109 2.31 -3.65 -14.16
C ILE A 109 1.33 -4.20 -15.21
N ALA A 110 1.80 -4.46 -16.44
CA ALA A 110 0.98 -5.01 -17.51
C ALA A 110 0.39 -6.38 -17.14
N ALA A 111 1.18 -7.25 -16.51
CA ALA A 111 0.73 -8.54 -16.03
C ALA A 111 -0.32 -8.40 -14.91
N LEU A 112 -0.13 -7.45 -13.99
CA LEU A 112 -1.10 -7.17 -12.91
C LEU A 112 -2.47 -6.79 -13.50
N PHE A 113 -2.49 -5.93 -14.52
CA PHE A 113 -3.71 -5.56 -15.24
C PHE A 113 -4.31 -6.74 -16.02
N ALA A 114 -3.48 -7.59 -16.62
CA ALA A 114 -3.94 -8.78 -17.33
C ALA A 114 -4.61 -9.78 -16.37
N ILE A 115 -4.00 -10.04 -15.21
CA ILE A 115 -4.57 -10.90 -14.16
C ILE A 115 -5.89 -10.32 -13.67
N ARG A 116 -5.96 -9.00 -13.43
CA ARG A 116 -7.19 -8.31 -13.02
C ARG A 116 -8.30 -8.49 -14.05
N LYS A 117 -7.98 -8.35 -15.35
CA LYS A 117 -8.92 -8.52 -16.46
C LYS A 117 -9.40 -9.96 -16.64
N TYR A 118 -8.53 -10.94 -16.45
CA TYR A 118 -8.88 -12.36 -16.63
C TYR A 118 -9.58 -12.98 -15.41
N LEU A 119 -9.28 -12.51 -14.19
CA LEU A 119 -9.80 -13.09 -12.95
C LEU A 119 -11.09 -12.41 -12.44
N LEU A 120 -11.30 -11.10 -12.68
CA LEU A 120 -12.49 -10.35 -12.23
C LEU A 120 -13.58 -10.21 -13.30
N THR A 121 -13.85 -11.27 -14.07
CA THR A 121 -15.10 -11.35 -14.86
C THR A 121 -16.30 -11.51 -13.92
N LYS A 122 -16.81 -10.35 -13.47
CA LYS A 122 -18.21 -9.96 -13.25
C LYS A 122 -18.28 -8.82 -12.23
N ARG A 123 -18.53 -7.62 -12.77
CA ARG A 123 -19.34 -6.52 -12.19
C ARG A 123 -18.66 -5.30 -11.52
N ASP A 124 -17.34 -5.07 -11.55
CA ASP A 124 -16.78 -3.82 -10.98
C ASP A 124 -15.55 -3.22 -11.75
N GLU A 125 -15.60 -3.24 -13.09
CA GLU A 125 -14.46 -2.77 -13.90
C GLU A 125 -14.37 -1.24 -14.05
N ARG A 126 -15.48 -0.50 -14.04
CA ARG A 126 -15.46 0.93 -14.41
C ARG A 126 -15.04 1.86 -13.28
N VAL A 127 -15.35 1.57 -12.03
CA VAL A 127 -15.07 2.51 -10.91
C VAL A 127 -13.56 2.56 -10.58
N ILE A 128 -12.86 1.44 -10.78
CA ILE A 128 -11.45 1.27 -10.38
C ILE A 128 -10.49 1.83 -11.43
N LEU A 129 -10.82 1.75 -12.72
CA LEU A 129 -9.99 2.32 -13.79
C LEU A 129 -9.90 3.86 -13.66
N TYR A 130 -11.02 4.53 -13.34
CA TYR A 130 -11.03 5.97 -13.10
C TYR A 130 -10.30 6.35 -11.82
N ARG A 131 -10.41 5.56 -10.73
CA ARG A 131 -9.69 5.80 -9.47
C ARG A 131 -8.17 5.65 -9.61
N LEU A 132 -7.71 4.64 -10.34
CA LEU A 132 -6.30 4.38 -10.58
C LEU A 132 -5.66 5.45 -11.48
N ILE A 133 -6.35 5.84 -12.55
CA ILE A 133 -5.91 6.95 -13.42
C ILE A 133 -5.84 8.26 -12.61
N PHE A 134 -6.82 8.54 -11.75
CA PHE A 134 -6.80 9.75 -10.91
C PHE A 134 -5.71 9.71 -9.83
N CYS A 135 -5.44 8.54 -9.23
CA CYS A 135 -4.41 8.37 -8.20
C CYS A 135 -2.99 8.47 -8.77
N VAL A 136 -2.78 7.96 -10.00
CA VAL A 136 -1.49 8.05 -10.70
C VAL A 136 -1.26 9.43 -11.31
N LEU A 137 -2.29 10.11 -11.84
CA LEU A 137 -2.15 11.42 -12.49
C LEU A 137 -2.37 12.63 -11.57
N ASN A 138 -2.92 12.47 -10.37
CA ASN A 138 -3.17 13.59 -9.46
C ASN A 138 -2.85 13.20 -8.02
N TYR A 139 -1.67 13.63 -7.56
CA TYR A 139 -1.14 13.47 -6.20
C TYR A 139 -1.96 14.27 -5.18
N LYS A 140 -3.25 13.97 -4.98
CA LYS A 140 -4.06 14.57 -3.91
C LYS A 140 -4.32 13.52 -2.84
N TRP A 141 -3.44 13.57 -1.85
CA TRP A 141 -3.50 12.87 -0.58
C TRP A 141 -4.90 12.90 0.04
N VAL A 142 -5.27 11.75 0.60
CA VAL A 142 -5.82 11.55 1.95
C VAL A 142 -6.60 12.72 2.55
N SER A 143 -7.83 12.39 2.99
CA SER A 143 -8.76 13.22 3.76
C SER A 143 -9.81 13.92 2.91
N ALA A 144 -10.94 13.23 2.71
CA ALA A 144 -12.29 13.78 2.90
C ALA A 144 -13.32 12.91 2.19
N GLU A 145 -13.70 11.76 2.75
CA GLU A 145 -15.08 11.26 2.60
C GLU A 145 -15.52 10.57 3.89
N GLY A 146 -15.57 11.37 4.96
CA GLY A 146 -16.57 11.21 6.02
C GLY A 146 -17.95 11.62 5.49
N LYS A 147 -18.45 10.91 4.48
CA LYS A 147 -19.86 10.98 4.07
C LYS A 147 -20.40 9.56 4.00
N ILE A 148 -20.99 9.19 5.11
CA ILE A 148 -22.03 8.18 5.22
C ILE A 148 -23.02 8.46 4.08
N ILE A 149 -22.99 7.65 3.04
CA ILE A 149 -24.12 7.57 2.12
C ILE A 149 -25.24 6.92 2.94
N LEU A 150 -26.10 7.79 3.47
CA LEU A 150 -27.42 7.45 3.95
C LEU A 150 -28.10 6.60 2.87
N TYR A 151 -28.27 5.32 3.15
CA TYR A 151 -29.31 4.54 2.49
C TYR A 151 -30.65 5.14 2.94
N SER A 152 -31.27 5.89 2.02
CA SER A 152 -32.63 6.41 2.13
C SER A 152 -33.63 5.27 2.00
N GLN A 153 -34.72 5.40 2.76
CA GLN A 153 -36.02 4.71 2.76
C GLN A 153 -36.24 3.52 1.81
#